data_AF-A0AAE1QKV7-F1
#
_entry.id   AF-A0AAE1QKV7-F1
#
_cell.length_a   1.000
_cell.length_b   1.000
_cell.length_c   1.000
_cell.angle_alpha   90.00
_cell.angle_beta   90.00
_cell.angle_gamma   90.00
#
_symmetry.space_group_name_H-M   'P 1'
#
loop_
_entity.id
_entity.type
_entity.pdbx_description
1 polymer ?
#
loop_
_entity_poly.entity_id
_entity_poly.type
_entity_poly.pdbx_seq_one_letter_code
_entity_poly.pdbx_strand_id
1 'polypeptide(L)'
;MDIANLYHKNEIDYILTDKPQTFTDVSVINNFNTGSDHRQMRSSLTINKKLERARLINRSKKPNALALAAKATEFQLLLENKFEALNSTTDDIDELCENITTTIMESASGIAREAKPPKPDNISRKTKHLLEKRRKMKRDGTPVQHIEYTEICKTIRRCMTEDINNYNDEQQLKALEDNRGLNSTKKETKLGQEQLNCPQGGGRHIH
;
A
#
# COMPACT_ATOMS: atom_id res chain seq x y z
N MET A 1 -13.02 24.44 59.16
CA MET A 1 -12.84 22.99 59.34
C MET A 1 -12.95 22.38 57.97
N ASP A 2 -11.82 22.26 57.28
CA ASP A 2 -11.77 21.75 55.92
C ASP A 2 -11.78 20.23 55.96
N ILE A 3 -12.86 19.64 55.46
CA ILE A 3 -12.97 18.19 55.28
C ILE A 3 -12.04 17.84 54.13
N ALA A 4 -10.82 17.43 54.48
CA ALA A 4 -9.85 16.89 53.54
C ALA A 4 -10.45 15.64 52.88
N ASN A 5 -10.89 15.81 51.65
CA ASN A 5 -11.25 14.75 50.73
C ASN A 5 -10.00 13.88 50.51
N LEU A 6 -9.89 12.78 51.26
CA LEU A 6 -8.83 11.78 51.18
C LEU A 6 -9.00 10.95 49.88
N TYR A 7 -8.81 11.57 48.71
CA TYR A 7 -8.77 10.84 47.45
C TYR A 7 -7.39 10.19 47.29
N HIS A 8 -7.35 8.86 47.28
CA HIS A 8 -6.20 8.11 46.80
C HIS A 8 -5.81 8.61 45.39
N LYS A 9 -4.58 9.11 45.25
CA LYS A 9 -3.98 9.56 43.98
C LYS A 9 -3.31 8.42 43.21
N ASN A 10 -3.78 7.19 43.40
CA ASN A 10 -3.20 6.05 42.69
C ASN A 10 -3.83 5.98 41.30
N GLU A 11 -3.02 6.24 40.29
CA GLU A 11 -3.33 6.00 38.88
C GLU A 11 -2.85 4.59 38.56
N ILE A 12 -3.77 3.65 38.35
CA ILE A 12 -3.44 2.24 38.03
C ILE A 12 -3.97 1.82 36.65
N ASP A 13 -4.77 2.69 36.03
CA ASP A 13 -5.41 2.48 34.73
C ASP A 13 -4.76 3.38 33.69
N TYR A 14 -4.16 2.77 32.66
CA TYR A 14 -3.37 3.47 31.64
C TYR A 14 -3.83 3.13 30.21
N ILE A 15 -3.66 4.11 29.31
CA ILE A 15 -3.77 3.91 27.87
C ILE A 15 -2.38 4.11 27.27
N LEU A 16 -1.79 3.03 26.74
CA LEU A 16 -0.48 3.06 26.12
C LEU A 16 -0.61 3.15 24.59
N THR A 17 0.18 4.03 23.97
CA THR A 17 0.18 4.21 22.51
C THR A 17 1.58 4.55 22.01
N ASP A 18 1.94 3.98 20.84
CA ASP A 18 3.10 4.40 20.06
C ASP A 18 2.84 5.71 19.27
N LYS A 19 1.57 6.15 19.24
CA LYS A 19 1.09 7.28 18.45
C LYS A 19 0.34 8.27 19.34
N PRO A 20 1.05 9.22 19.98
CA PRO A 20 0.43 10.18 20.88
C PRO A 20 -0.61 11.07 20.16
N GLN A 21 -0.47 11.29 18.85
CA GLN A 21 -1.41 12.08 18.05
C GLN A 21 -2.78 11.42 17.82
N THR A 22 -2.93 10.12 18.14
CA THR A 22 -4.17 9.37 17.87
C THR A 22 -5.14 9.45 19.06
N PHE A 23 -4.63 9.68 20.27
CA PHE A 23 -5.45 9.81 21.47
C PHE A 23 -5.50 11.28 21.90
N THR A 24 -6.70 11.81 22.06
CA THR A 24 -6.97 13.17 22.53
C THR A 24 -8.06 13.14 23.61
N ASP A 25 -8.25 14.24 24.34
CA ASP A 25 -9.31 14.38 25.36
C ASP A 25 -9.33 13.23 26.40
N VAL A 26 -8.19 13.02 27.07
CA VAL A 26 -8.07 12.02 28.14
C VAL A 26 -8.58 12.59 29.45
N SER A 27 -9.63 11.99 30.02
CA SER A 27 -10.26 12.46 31.26
C SER A 27 -10.83 11.29 32.07
N VAL A 28 -10.86 11.45 33.39
CA VAL A 28 -11.54 10.52 34.31
C VAL A 28 -13.00 10.97 34.44
N ILE A 29 -13.94 10.05 34.25
CA ILE A 29 -15.36 10.30 34.47
C ILE A 29 -15.65 10.07 35.96
N ASN A 30 -15.85 11.15 36.71
CA ASN A 30 -16.01 11.09 38.17
C ASN A 30 -17.40 10.62 38.63
N ASN A 31 -18.46 10.84 37.86
CA ASN A 31 -19.85 10.57 38.26
C ASN A 31 -20.51 9.46 37.42
N PHE A 32 -19.82 8.33 37.25
CA PHE A 32 -20.33 7.19 36.51
C PHE A 32 -20.47 5.98 37.44
N ASN A 33 -21.71 5.58 37.74
CA ASN A 33 -21.97 4.46 38.63
C ASN A 33 -22.00 3.15 37.82
N THR A 34 -20.86 2.48 37.72
CA THR A 34 -20.71 1.17 37.07
C THR A 34 -20.87 -0.01 38.03
N GLY A 35 -21.05 0.25 39.33
CA GLY A 35 -20.92 -0.78 40.36
C GLY A 35 -19.49 -1.33 40.48
N SER A 36 -18.50 -0.65 39.90
CA SER A 36 -17.06 -0.96 40.00
C SER A 36 -16.37 0.07 40.90
N ASP A 37 -15.32 -0.36 41.59
CA ASP A 37 -14.44 0.47 42.40
C ASP A 37 -13.38 1.23 41.58
N HIS A 38 -13.30 0.95 40.27
CA HIS A 38 -12.46 1.69 39.32
C HIS A 38 -13.19 2.90 38.73
N ARG A 39 -12.45 4.00 38.59
CA ARG A 39 -12.94 5.20 37.89
C ARG A 39 -12.79 5.03 36.38
N GLN A 40 -13.86 5.29 35.64
CA GLN A 40 -13.84 5.14 34.18
C GLN A 40 -12.94 6.21 33.53
N MET A 41 -11.97 5.79 32.73
CA MET A 41 -11.16 6.66 31.88
C MET A 41 -11.84 6.82 30.51
N ARG A 42 -11.89 8.06 30.01
CA ARG A 42 -12.38 8.40 28.67
C ARG A 42 -11.25 9.01 27.87
N SER A 43 -11.12 8.58 26.62
CA SER A 43 -10.25 9.20 25.62
C SER A 43 -10.93 9.21 24.27
N SER A 44 -10.71 10.25 23.48
CA SER A 44 -11.09 10.31 22.07
C SER A 44 -9.99 9.72 21.18
N LEU A 45 -10.35 8.76 20.32
CA LEU A 45 -9.43 8.13 19.38
C LEU A 45 -9.69 8.66 17.96
N THR A 46 -8.72 9.39 17.40
CA THR A 46 -8.80 9.92 16.04
C THR A 46 -7.83 9.18 15.11
N ILE A 47 -8.37 8.32 14.23
CA ILE A 47 -7.57 7.56 13.26
C ILE A 47 -7.68 8.20 11.87
N ASN A 48 -6.59 8.81 11.39
CA ASN A 48 -6.51 9.25 10.00
C ASN A 48 -6.21 8.07 9.06
N LYS A 49 -7.26 7.44 8.52
CA LYS A 49 -7.14 6.27 7.64
C LYS A 49 -6.26 6.51 6.40
N LYS A 50 -6.25 7.73 5.84
CA LYS A 50 -5.43 8.06 4.66
C LYS A 50 -3.94 8.06 5.01
N LEU A 51 -3.59 8.72 6.12
CA LEU A 51 -2.22 8.78 6.63
C LEU A 51 -1.73 7.38 7.04
N GLU A 52 -2.54 6.62 7.77
CA GLU A 52 -2.18 5.27 8.19
C GLU A 52 -2.01 4.32 6.99
N ARG A 53 -2.86 4.43 5.97
CA ARG A 53 -2.69 3.69 4.72
C ARG A 53 -1.41 4.08 3.99
N ALA A 54 -1.10 5.37 3.89
CA ALA A 54 0.13 5.84 3.27
C ALA A 54 1.37 5.34 4.01
N ARG A 55 1.37 5.36 5.36
CA ARG A 55 2.42 4.78 6.19
C ARG A 55 2.58 3.28 5.93
N LEU A 56 1.49 2.53 5.88
CA LEU A 56 1.53 1.08 5.60
C LEU A 56 2.13 0.78 4.22
N ILE A 57 1.71 1.53 3.18
CA ILE A 57 2.21 1.36 1.81
C ILE A 57 3.68 1.77 1.72
N ASN A 58 4.09 2.86 2.37
CA ASN A 58 5.48 3.32 2.36
C ASN A 58 6.40 2.42 3.17
N ARG A 59 5.92 1.80 4.27
CA ARG A 59 6.66 0.75 5.00
C ARG A 59 6.96 -0.48 4.14
N SER A 60 6.18 -0.74 3.09
CA SER A 60 6.42 -1.83 2.13
C SER A 60 7.56 -1.55 1.14
N LYS A 61 8.21 -0.38 1.17
CA LYS A 61 9.35 -0.06 0.31
C LYS A 61 10.69 -0.60 0.84
N LYS A 62 10.66 -1.54 1.78
CA LYS A 62 11.87 -2.24 2.21
C LYS A 62 12.46 -3.00 1.00
N PRO A 63 13.80 -3.07 0.89
CA PRO A 63 14.45 -3.87 -0.14
C PRO A 63 13.94 -5.31 -0.09
N ASN A 64 13.59 -5.86 -1.26
CA ASN A 64 13.08 -7.22 -1.35
C ASN A 64 14.20 -8.21 -1.04
N ALA A 65 14.07 -8.95 0.07
CA ALA A 65 15.09 -9.91 0.52
C ALA A 65 15.41 -10.99 -0.53
N LEU A 66 14.42 -11.42 -1.32
CA LEU A 66 14.64 -12.40 -2.39
C LEU A 66 15.48 -11.84 -3.53
N ALA A 67 15.24 -10.58 -3.90
CA ALA A 67 16.03 -9.90 -4.93
C ALA A 67 17.46 -9.65 -4.46
N LEU A 68 17.63 -9.33 -3.16
CA LEU A 68 18.94 -9.14 -2.56
C LEU A 68 19.73 -10.45 -2.48
N ALA A 69 19.07 -11.56 -2.14
CA ALA A 69 19.68 -12.90 -2.12
C ALA A 69 20.14 -13.36 -3.51
N ALA A 70 19.38 -13.04 -4.56
CA ALA A 70 19.78 -13.33 -5.94
C ALA A 70 21.02 -12.54 -6.39
N LYS A 71 21.26 -11.37 -5.80
CA LYS A 71 22.39 -10.48 -6.10
C LYS A 71 23.36 -10.32 -4.93
N ALA A 72 23.53 -11.40 -4.16
CA ALA A 72 24.31 -11.36 -2.93
C ALA A 72 25.75 -10.87 -3.14
N THR A 73 26.38 -11.26 -4.26
CA THR A 73 27.75 -10.87 -4.62
C THR A 73 27.88 -9.37 -4.92
N GLU A 74 26.96 -8.80 -5.71
CA GLU A 74 26.92 -7.36 -5.99
C GLU A 74 26.66 -6.55 -4.72
N PHE A 75 25.80 -7.07 -3.84
CA PHE A 75 25.49 -6.44 -2.56
C PHE A 75 26.70 -6.43 -1.63
N GLN A 76 27.38 -7.56 -1.49
CA GLN A 76 28.57 -7.66 -0.66
C GLN A 76 29.67 -6.71 -1.12
N LEU A 77 29.96 -6.67 -2.43
CA LEU A 77 30.98 -5.78 -2.99
C LEU A 77 30.65 -4.29 -2.76
N LEU A 78 29.39 -3.89 -2.97
CA LEU A 78 28.96 -2.51 -2.78
C LEU A 78 28.98 -2.11 -1.30
N LEU A 79 28.65 -3.06 -0.42
CA LEU A 79 28.65 -2.86 1.03
C LEU A 79 30.08 -2.74 1.57
N GLU A 80 31.01 -3.60 1.14
CA GLU A 80 32.44 -3.53 1.49
C GLU A 80 33.04 -2.17 1.08
N ASN A 81 32.82 -1.74 -0.17
CA ASN A 81 33.30 -0.44 -0.64
C ASN A 81 32.77 0.74 0.18
N LYS A 82 31.51 0.70 0.64
CA LYS A 82 30.94 1.76 1.48
C LYS A 82 31.43 1.71 2.92
N PHE A 83 31.64 0.52 3.49
CA PHE A 83 32.19 0.39 4.85
C PHE A 83 33.66 0.80 4.92
N GLU A 84 34.46 0.54 3.89
CA GLU A 84 35.82 1.06 3.81
C GLU A 84 35.87 2.58 3.90
N ALA A 85 34.89 3.27 3.31
CA ALA A 85 34.74 4.73 3.41
C ALA A 85 34.25 5.23 4.79
N LEU A 86 33.62 4.36 5.60
CA LEU A 86 33.06 4.67 6.91
C LEU A 86 34.01 4.44 8.09
N ASN A 87 35.18 3.82 7.87
CA ASN A 87 36.22 3.63 8.90
C ASN A 87 36.83 4.96 9.42
N SER A 88 36.15 6.07 9.12
CA SER A 88 36.40 7.48 9.33
C SER A 88 36.35 8.05 10.73
N THR A 89 35.20 8.13 11.41
CA THR A 89 34.91 9.51 11.93
C THR A 89 34.01 9.74 13.14
N THR A 90 33.70 8.77 14.02
CA THR A 90 32.84 9.10 15.19
C THR A 90 33.11 8.25 16.43
N ASP A 91 33.38 8.89 17.58
CA ASP A 91 33.48 8.23 18.90
C ASP A 91 32.09 7.98 19.54
N ASP A 92 31.01 8.51 18.95
CA ASP A 92 29.63 8.31 19.41
C ASP A 92 29.07 6.99 18.85
N ILE A 93 28.64 6.12 19.77
CA ILE A 93 28.08 4.79 19.47
C ILE A 93 26.73 4.91 18.76
N ASP A 94 25.91 5.90 19.13
CA ASP A 94 24.58 6.09 18.55
C ASP A 94 24.71 6.56 17.10
N GLU A 95 25.61 7.53 16.85
CA GLU A 95 25.93 8.02 15.50
C GLU A 95 26.54 6.91 14.62
N LEU A 96 27.42 6.09 15.19
CA LEU A 96 27.98 4.93 14.49
C LEU A 96 26.89 3.92 14.10
N CYS A 97 25.97 3.61 15.02
CA CYS A 97 24.86 2.69 14.74
C CYS A 97 23.93 3.23 13.65
N GLU A 98 23.63 4.53 13.66
CA GLU A 98 22.85 5.17 12.59
C GLU A 98 23.58 5.11 11.25
N ASN A 99 24.88 5.41 11.21
CA ASN A 99 25.70 5.37 10.01
C ASN A 99 25.81 3.96 9.40
N ILE A 100 25.96 2.94 10.23
CA ILE A 100 25.94 1.53 9.80
C ILE A 100 24.55 1.18 9.22
N THR A 101 23.48 1.53 9.92
CA THR A 101 22.11 1.19 9.53
C THR A 101 21.72 1.87 8.22
N THR A 102 22.04 3.15 8.07
CA THR A 102 21.77 3.92 6.85
C THR A 102 22.54 3.35 5.66
N THR A 103 23.82 3.03 5.84
CA THR A 103 24.67 2.49 4.77
C THR A 103 24.20 1.12 4.28
N ILE A 104 23.82 0.23 5.20
CA ILE A 104 23.21 -1.06 4.85
C ILE A 104 21.91 -0.84 4.08
N MET A 105 21.03 0.05 4.57
CA MET A 105 19.75 0.33 3.91
C MET A 105 19.92 0.94 2.52
N GLU A 106 20.86 1.85 2.33
CA GLU A 106 21.13 2.47 1.03
C GLU A 106 21.68 1.47 0.02
N SER A 107 22.64 0.65 0.45
CA SER A 107 23.26 -0.38 -0.37
C SER A 107 22.22 -1.41 -0.81
N ALA A 108 21.39 -1.86 0.13
CA ALA A 108 20.31 -2.79 -0.15
C ALA A 108 19.23 -2.15 -1.04
N SER A 109 18.92 -0.86 -0.83
CA SER A 109 17.94 -0.14 -1.64
C SER A 109 18.43 0.12 -3.05
N GLY A 110 19.74 0.35 -3.28
CA GLY A 110 20.30 0.54 -4.62
C GLY A 110 20.16 -0.71 -5.49
N ILE A 111 20.39 -1.89 -4.90
CA ILE A 111 20.37 -3.17 -5.61
C ILE A 111 18.96 -3.75 -5.70
N ALA A 112 18.17 -3.67 -4.62
CA ALA A 112 16.81 -4.20 -4.59
C ALA A 112 15.77 -3.26 -5.23
N ARG A 113 16.16 -2.06 -5.69
CA ARG A 113 15.30 -1.15 -6.49
C ARG A 113 15.15 -1.57 -7.94
N GLU A 114 15.40 -2.84 -8.30
CA GLU A 114 14.89 -3.32 -9.58
C GLU A 114 13.39 -3.05 -9.65
N ALA A 115 13.00 -2.32 -10.70
CA ALA A 115 11.62 -2.02 -10.99
C ALA A 115 10.85 -3.33 -10.91
N LYS A 116 9.81 -3.39 -10.07
CA LYS A 116 8.93 -4.55 -10.01
C LYS A 116 8.65 -4.99 -11.44
N PRO A 117 8.83 -6.29 -11.77
CA PRO A 117 8.60 -6.75 -13.13
C PRO A 117 7.23 -6.22 -13.57
N PRO A 118 7.14 -5.66 -14.79
CA PRO A 118 5.91 -5.06 -15.26
C PRO A 118 4.80 -6.08 -15.05
N LYS A 119 3.73 -5.65 -14.38
CA LYS A 119 2.60 -6.55 -14.16
C LYS A 119 2.13 -7.05 -15.53
N PRO A 120 1.88 -8.35 -15.69
CA PRO A 120 1.34 -8.87 -16.93
C PRO A 120 0.06 -8.10 -17.27
N ASP A 121 -0.01 -7.63 -18.50
CA ASP A 121 -1.20 -6.95 -19.00
C ASP A 121 -2.36 -7.95 -19.02
N ASN A 122 -3.47 -7.58 -18.38
CA ASN A 122 -4.69 -8.38 -18.35
C ASN A 122 -5.56 -8.23 -19.61
N ILE A 123 -5.09 -7.49 -20.62
CA ILE A 123 -5.82 -7.21 -21.86
C ILE A 123 -4.93 -7.53 -23.05
N SER A 124 -5.45 -8.37 -23.95
CA SER A 124 -4.74 -8.79 -25.15
C SER A 124 -4.48 -7.63 -26.10
N ARG A 125 -3.39 -7.73 -26.87
CA ARG A 125 -3.03 -6.76 -27.93
C ARG A 125 -4.16 -6.55 -28.94
N LYS A 126 -4.91 -7.62 -29.26
CA LYS A 126 -6.09 -7.57 -30.14
C LYS A 126 -7.17 -6.65 -29.57
N THR A 127 -7.49 -6.81 -28.29
CA THR A 127 -8.49 -6.01 -27.58
C THR A 127 -8.05 -4.55 -27.44
N LYS A 128 -6.75 -4.30 -27.18
CA LYS A 128 -6.17 -2.95 -27.20
C LYS A 128 -6.33 -2.26 -28.55
N HIS A 129 -6.11 -2.98 -29.65
CA HIS A 129 -6.31 -2.45 -31.00
C HIS A 129 -7.78 -2.10 -31.29
N LEU A 130 -8.73 -2.94 -30.86
CA LEU A 130 -10.16 -2.66 -30.99
C LEU A 130 -10.59 -1.43 -30.16
N LEU A 131 -10.03 -1.28 -28.95
CA LEU A 131 -10.24 -0.10 -28.11
C LEU A 131 -9.69 1.17 -28.76
N GLU A 132 -8.54 1.10 -29.42
CA GLU A 132 -7.97 2.21 -30.18
C GLU A 132 -8.84 2.56 -31.39
N LYS A 133 -9.32 1.56 -32.15
CA LYS A 133 -10.26 1.76 -33.27
C LYS A 133 -11.53 2.47 -32.80
N ARG A 134 -12.12 2.04 -31.67
CA ARG A 134 -13.28 2.70 -31.04
C ARG A 134 -12.97 4.16 -30.66
N ARG A 135 -11.77 4.45 -30.14
CA ARG A 135 -11.36 5.81 -29.78
C ARG A 135 -11.19 6.72 -31.01
N LYS A 136 -10.68 6.21 -32.12
CA LYS A 136 -10.59 6.95 -33.40
C LYS A 136 -11.98 7.30 -33.92
N MET A 137 -12.86 6.30 -34.03
CA MET A 137 -14.26 6.49 -34.47
C MET A 137 -15.06 7.51 -33.64
N LYS A 138 -14.76 7.63 -32.34
CA LYS A 138 -15.40 8.64 -31.47
C LYS A 138 -14.84 10.06 -31.67
N ARG A 139 -13.55 10.19 -32.04
CA ARG A 139 -12.88 11.48 -32.28
C ARG A 139 -13.23 12.06 -33.64
N ASP A 140 -13.41 11.20 -34.65
CA ASP A 140 -13.55 11.64 -36.04
C ASP A 140 -14.91 12.29 -36.34
N GLY A 141 -15.86 12.31 -35.39
CA GLY A 141 -17.08 13.14 -35.45
C GLY A 141 -18.06 12.84 -36.59
N THR A 142 -17.72 11.88 -37.48
CA THR A 142 -18.60 11.40 -38.55
C THR A 142 -19.91 10.89 -37.96
N PRO A 143 -21.06 11.02 -38.66
CA PRO A 143 -22.29 10.34 -38.28
C PRO A 143 -21.94 8.87 -38.15
N VAL A 144 -21.79 8.42 -36.91
CA VAL A 144 -21.20 7.13 -36.60
C VAL A 144 -21.98 6.11 -37.42
N GLN A 145 -21.29 5.33 -38.24
CA GLN A 145 -21.91 4.16 -38.86
C GLN A 145 -22.38 3.27 -37.72
N HIS A 146 -23.62 3.48 -37.28
CA HIS A 146 -24.12 3.08 -35.96
C HIS A 146 -24.00 1.57 -35.79
N ILE A 147 -24.12 0.85 -36.91
CA ILE A 147 -23.97 -0.59 -37.01
C ILE A 147 -22.50 -1.00 -36.75
N GLU A 148 -21.52 -0.43 -37.47
CA GLU A 148 -20.10 -0.79 -37.30
C GLU A 148 -19.60 -0.50 -35.89
N TYR A 149 -19.98 0.65 -35.33
CA TYR A 149 -19.62 1.03 -33.96
C TYR A 149 -20.25 0.09 -32.92
N THR A 150 -21.50 -0.31 -33.13
CA THR A 150 -22.20 -1.25 -32.24
C THR A 150 -21.53 -2.63 -32.27
N GLU A 151 -21.19 -3.14 -33.45
CA GLU A 151 -20.49 -4.42 -33.61
C GLU A 151 -19.09 -4.40 -33.00
N ILE A 152 -18.34 -3.31 -33.16
CA ILE A 152 -17.05 -3.11 -32.47
C ILE A 152 -17.25 -3.12 -30.96
N CYS A 153 -18.26 -2.43 -30.43
CA CYS A 153 -18.52 -2.41 -29.00
C CYS A 153 -18.96 -3.77 -28.43
N LYS A 154 -19.71 -4.59 -29.20
CA LYS A 154 -20.03 -5.99 -28.83
C LYS A 154 -18.78 -6.85 -28.82
N THR A 155 -17.96 -6.73 -29.86
CA THR A 155 -16.71 -7.49 -30.00
C THR A 155 -15.73 -7.17 -28.88
N ILE A 156 -15.58 -5.88 -28.51
CA ILE A 156 -14.76 -5.46 -27.38
C ILE A 156 -15.26 -6.08 -26.07
N ARG A 157 -16.58 -6.06 -25.81
CA ARG A 157 -17.14 -6.65 -24.59
C ARG A 157 -16.81 -8.14 -24.50
N ARG A 158 -17.01 -8.89 -25.59
CA ARG A 158 -16.68 -10.32 -25.64
C ARG A 158 -15.20 -10.57 -25.39
N CYS A 159 -14.32 -9.89 -26.13
CA CYS A 159 -12.87 -10.08 -25.99
C CYS A 159 -12.36 -9.63 -24.61
N MET A 160 -12.94 -8.60 -23.99
CA MET A 160 -12.57 -8.21 -22.62
C MET A 160 -12.97 -9.28 -21.59
N THR A 161 -14.15 -9.90 -21.73
CA THR A 161 -14.55 -11.01 -20.85
C THR A 161 -13.63 -12.19 -21.02
N GLU A 162 -13.30 -12.57 -22.26
CA GLU A 162 -12.35 -13.65 -22.56
C GLU A 162 -10.95 -13.36 -21.99
N ASP A 163 -10.40 -12.16 -22.22
CA ASP A 163 -9.08 -11.76 -21.72
C ASP A 163 -9.01 -11.82 -20.19
N ILE A 164 -10.04 -11.35 -19.49
CA ILE A 164 -10.11 -11.38 -18.02
C ILE A 164 -10.20 -12.82 -17.50
N ASN A 165 -11.00 -13.67 -18.14
CA ASN A 165 -11.15 -15.06 -17.74
C ASN A 165 -9.83 -15.82 -17.92
N ASN A 166 -9.21 -15.70 -19.10
CA ASN A 166 -7.91 -16.33 -19.37
C ASN A 166 -6.84 -15.87 -18.38
N TYR A 167 -6.77 -14.57 -18.09
CA TYR A 167 -5.87 -14.05 -17.08
C TYR A 167 -6.15 -14.62 -15.68
N ASN A 168 -7.41 -14.72 -15.28
CA ASN A 168 -7.76 -15.31 -13.98
C ASN A 168 -7.40 -16.79 -13.91
N ASP A 169 -7.59 -17.55 -14.99
CA ASP A 169 -7.27 -18.97 -15.08
C ASP A 169 -5.75 -19.20 -15.01
N GLU A 170 -4.96 -18.41 -15.75
CA GLU A 170 -3.49 -18.42 -15.67
C GLU A 170 -3.00 -18.12 -14.24
N GLN A 171 -3.59 -17.11 -13.59
CA GLN A 171 -3.23 -16.75 -12.22
C GLN A 171 -3.62 -17.83 -11.21
N GLN A 172 -4.71 -18.58 -11.44
CA GLN A 172 -5.10 -19.72 -10.62
C GLN A 172 -4.12 -20.89 -10.79
N LEU A 173 -3.75 -21.24 -12.03
CA LEU A 173 -2.78 -22.29 -12.33
C LEU A 173 -1.43 -22.01 -11.66
N LYS A 174 -0.93 -20.78 -11.81
CA LYS A 174 0.32 -20.37 -11.15
C LYS A 174 0.26 -20.45 -9.62
N ALA A 175 -0.90 -20.15 -9.04
CA ALA A 175 -1.12 -20.29 -7.60
C ALA A 175 -0.99 -21.74 -7.12
N LEU A 176 -1.55 -22.66 -7.92
CA LEU A 176 -1.52 -24.10 -7.65
C LEU A 176 -0.09 -24.63 -7.76
N GLU A 177 0.65 -24.23 -8.80
CA GLU A 177 2.07 -24.58 -8.97
C GLU A 177 2.93 -24.06 -7.80
N ASP A 178 2.68 -22.83 -7.35
CA ASP A 178 3.39 -22.21 -6.22
C ASP A 178 2.92 -22.72 -4.83
N ASN A 179 1.99 -23.69 -4.77
CA ASN A 179 1.34 -24.17 -3.53
C ASN A 179 0.78 -23.03 -2.64
N ARG A 180 0.34 -21.92 -3.25
CA ARG A 180 -0.23 -20.77 -2.55
C ARG A 180 -1.73 -20.93 -2.37
N GLY A 181 -2.25 -20.53 -1.21
CA GLY A 181 -3.69 -20.59 -0.93
C GLY A 181 -4.52 -19.72 -1.89
N LEU A 182 -5.62 -20.27 -2.41
CA LEU A 182 -6.58 -19.65 -3.35
C LEU A 182 -7.10 -18.25 -2.91
N ASN A 183 -7.12 -17.97 -1.61
CA ASN A 183 -7.55 -16.67 -1.09
C ASN A 183 -6.51 -15.55 -1.34
N SER A 184 -5.23 -15.90 -1.44
CA SER A 184 -4.16 -14.95 -1.78
C SER A 184 -4.31 -14.42 -3.21
N THR A 185 -4.64 -15.29 -4.16
CA THR A 185 -4.75 -14.92 -5.58
C THR A 185 -6.03 -14.18 -5.92
N LYS A 186 -7.15 -14.49 -5.27
CA LYS A 186 -8.40 -13.71 -5.36
C LYS A 186 -8.22 -12.24 -4.95
N LYS A 187 -7.30 -11.94 -4.04
CA LYS A 187 -6.99 -10.57 -3.61
C LYS A 187 -6.22 -9.80 -4.69
N GLU A 188 -5.33 -10.47 -5.41
CA GLU A 188 -4.54 -9.89 -6.49
C GLU A 188 -5.36 -9.62 -7.75
N THR A 189 -6.32 -10.50 -8.10
CA THR A 189 -7.20 -10.33 -9.27
C THR A 189 -8.27 -9.25 -9.06
N LYS A 190 -8.82 -9.11 -7.84
CA LYS A 190 -9.79 -8.04 -7.51
C LYS A 190 -9.25 -6.61 -7.68
N LEU A 191 -7.95 -6.41 -7.41
CA LEU A 191 -7.29 -5.11 -7.59
C LEU A 191 -7.33 -4.59 -9.04
N GLY A 192 -7.47 -5.49 -10.04
CA GLY A 192 -7.61 -5.12 -11.45
C GLY A 192 -9.02 -4.69 -11.85
N GLN A 193 -10.06 -5.22 -11.18
CA GLN A 193 -11.47 -4.90 -11.50
C GLN A 193 -11.85 -3.49 -11.03
N GLU A 194 -11.32 -3.02 -9.90
CA GLU A 194 -11.60 -1.68 -9.36
C GLU A 194 -11.06 -0.54 -10.24
N GLN A 195 -10.00 -0.77 -11.02
CA GLN A 195 -9.40 0.25 -11.89
C GLN A 195 -10.19 0.49 -13.19
N LEU A 196 -11.07 -0.45 -13.59
CA LEU A 196 -11.93 -0.30 -14.77
C LEU A 196 -13.24 0.46 -14.47
N ASN A 197 -13.68 0.46 -13.20
CA ASN A 197 -14.94 1.07 -12.77
C ASN A 197 -14.82 2.53 -12.32
N CYS A 198 -13.66 3.18 -12.47
CA CYS A 198 -13.53 4.60 -12.17
C CYS A 198 -13.64 5.43 -13.46
N PRO A 199 -14.82 5.96 -13.83
CA PRO A 199 -14.87 7.03 -14.81
C PRO A 199 -14.13 8.22 -14.21
N GLN A 200 -13.03 8.63 -14.82
CA GLN A 200 -12.38 9.89 -14.48
C GLN A 200 -13.27 11.05 -14.93
N GLY A 201 -14.28 11.37 -14.12
CA GLY A 201 -15.03 12.62 -14.20
C GLY A 201 -14.28 13.68 -13.42
N GLY A 202 -13.75 14.68 -14.11
CA GLY A 202 -13.01 15.77 -13.48
C GLY A 202 -12.40 16.76 -14.46
N GLY A 203 -13.14 17.15 -15.50
CA GLY A 203 -12.79 18.35 -16.27
C GLY A 203 -13.10 19.58 -15.43
N ARG A 204 -12.07 20.20 -14.84
CA ARG A 204 -12.17 21.56 -14.31
C ARG A 204 -12.17 22.52 -15.49
N HIS A 205 -13.31 23.15 -15.75
CA HIS A 205 -13.35 24.42 -16.48
C HIS A 205 -12.78 25.50 -15.56
N ILE A 206 -11.76 26.17 -16.07
CA ILE A 206 -11.27 27.45 -15.57
C ILE A 206 -11.80 28.53 -16.53
N HIS A 207 -12.65 29.41 -16.01
CA HIS A 207 -12.80 30.78 -16.46
C HIS A 207 -12.58 31.67 -15.24
#